data_AF-A0A8T3R9X8-F1
#
_entry.id   AF-A0A8T3R9X8-F1
#
_cell.length_a   1.000
_cell.length_b   1.000
_cell.length_c   1.000
_cell.angle_alpha   90.00
_cell.angle_beta   90.00
_cell.angle_gamma   90.00
#
_symmetry.space_group_name_H-M   'P 1'
#
loop_
_entity.id
_entity.type
_entity.pdbx_description
1 polymer ?
#
loop_
_entity_poly.entity_id
_entity_poly.type
_entity_poly.pdbx_seq_one_letter_code
_entity_poly.pdbx_strand_id
1 'polypeptide(L)'
;MDKLLPPNHPLKRLGHGDAGARWLTDQGYEELSRPVANHPVTRLSDESRYGRWASFASREERIVAYADKRASQRLESLDRRFARWAERYPGVGRARARADRLERDVCSAAGISPHQVRRLPWVRAALARARGEQGRP
;
A
#
# COMPACT_ATOMS: atom_id res chain seq x y z
N MET A 1 -11.31 -2.90 8.88
CA MET A 1 -12.23 -3.99 9.26
C MET A 1 -11.63 -4.88 10.34
N ASP A 2 -10.48 -5.52 10.13
CA ASP A 2 -9.80 -6.35 11.14
C ASP A 2 -9.59 -5.69 12.51
N LYS A 3 -9.28 -4.38 12.53
CA LYS A 3 -9.10 -3.59 13.76
C LYS A 3 -10.38 -3.38 14.56
N LEU A 4 -11.55 -3.51 13.91
CA LEU A 4 -12.87 -3.35 14.52
C LEU A 4 -13.45 -4.70 14.99
N LEU A 5 -12.83 -5.82 14.60
CA LEU A 5 -13.28 -7.15 14.99
C LEU A 5 -12.86 -7.48 16.43
N PRO A 6 -13.67 -8.26 17.17
CA PRO A 6 -13.28 -8.80 18.48
C PRO A 6 -11.93 -9.55 18.42
N PRO A 7 -11.12 -9.56 19.49
CA PRO A 7 -9.83 -10.25 19.52
C PRO A 7 -9.87 -11.72 19.07
N ASN A 8 -10.95 -12.43 19.42
CA ASN A 8 -11.08 -13.88 19.13
C ASN A 8 -11.78 -14.17 17.79
N HIS A 9 -12.09 -13.14 17.00
CA HIS A 9 -12.78 -13.33 15.73
C HIS A 9 -11.92 -14.18 14.76
N PRO A 10 -12.46 -15.25 14.13
CA PRO A 10 -11.68 -16.17 13.29
C PRO A 10 -10.84 -15.49 12.20
N LEU A 11 -11.39 -14.44 11.56
CA LEU A 11 -10.68 -13.67 10.54
C LEU A 11 -9.35 -13.06 11.00
N LYS A 12 -9.16 -12.76 12.30
CA LYS A 12 -7.90 -12.20 12.79
C LYS A 12 -6.70 -13.13 12.58
N ARG A 13 -6.93 -14.44 12.48
CA ARG A 13 -5.86 -15.43 12.22
C ARG A 13 -5.32 -15.39 10.79
N LEU A 14 -6.04 -14.78 9.86
CA LEU A 14 -5.65 -14.70 8.45
C LEU A 14 -4.62 -13.57 8.20
N GLY A 15 -4.49 -12.62 9.13
CA GLY A 15 -3.68 -11.42 8.95
C GLY A 15 -4.39 -10.33 8.15
N HIS A 16 -3.92 -9.08 8.26
CA HIS A 16 -4.64 -7.87 7.85
C HIS A 16 -5.25 -7.92 6.44
N GLY A 17 -4.43 -8.28 5.44
CA GLY A 17 -4.87 -8.33 4.03
C GLY A 17 -5.87 -9.45 3.77
N ASP A 18 -5.55 -10.69 4.17
CA ASP A 18 -6.39 -11.85 3.89
C ASP A 18 -7.71 -11.82 4.68
N ALA A 19 -7.69 -11.28 5.90
CA ALA A 19 -8.88 -11.05 6.71
C ALA A 19 -9.86 -10.08 6.02
N GLY A 20 -9.34 -8.98 5.47
CA GLY A 20 -10.15 -8.00 4.72
C GLY A 20 -10.69 -8.58 3.42
N ALA A 21 -9.87 -9.32 2.69
CA ALA A 21 -10.28 -9.98 1.46
C ALA A 21 -11.40 -11.00 1.69
N ARG A 22 -11.25 -11.84 2.72
CA ARG A 22 -12.29 -12.81 3.09
C ARG A 22 -13.59 -12.13 3.49
N TRP A 23 -13.51 -11.08 4.31
CA TRP A 23 -14.70 -10.32 4.69
C TRP A 23 -15.40 -9.72 3.46
N LEU A 24 -14.67 -9.15 2.50
CA LEU A 24 -15.27 -8.61 1.27
C LEU A 24 -15.97 -9.68 0.43
N THR A 25 -15.35 -10.86 0.28
CA THR A 25 -15.99 -12.00 -0.38
C THR A 25 -17.27 -12.42 0.34
N ASP A 26 -17.25 -12.52 1.68
CA ASP A 26 -18.43 -12.87 2.48
C ASP A 26 -19.55 -11.80 2.37
N GLN A 27 -19.25 -10.58 1.90
CA GLN A 27 -20.23 -9.52 1.65
C GLN A 27 -20.64 -9.38 0.17
N GLY A 28 -20.15 -10.26 -0.72
CA GLY A 28 -20.48 -10.24 -2.14
C GLY A 28 -19.61 -9.30 -3.00
N TYR A 29 -18.49 -8.80 -2.47
CA TYR A 29 -17.53 -7.94 -3.18
C TYR A 29 -16.24 -8.69 -3.53
N GLU A 30 -16.38 -9.84 -4.20
CA GLU A 30 -15.25 -10.71 -4.51
C GLU A 30 -14.19 -10.02 -5.39
N GLU A 31 -14.60 -9.13 -6.27
CA GLU A 31 -13.72 -8.35 -7.15
C GLU A 31 -12.72 -7.47 -6.38
N LEU A 32 -13.06 -7.07 -5.16
CA LEU A 32 -12.20 -6.26 -4.30
C LEU A 32 -11.25 -7.10 -3.43
N SER A 33 -11.48 -8.42 -3.35
CA SER A 33 -10.74 -9.31 -2.45
C SER A 33 -9.24 -9.33 -2.76
N ARG A 34 -8.86 -9.48 -4.03
CA ARG A 34 -7.45 -9.59 -4.45
C ARG A 34 -6.66 -8.29 -4.27
N PRO A 35 -7.16 -7.11 -4.66
CA PRO A 35 -6.50 -5.84 -4.33
C PRO A 35 -6.28 -5.68 -2.82
N VAL A 36 -7.27 -6.05 -2.00
CA VAL A 36 -7.17 -5.92 -0.54
C VAL A 36 -6.21 -6.95 0.07
N ALA A 37 -6.19 -8.19 -0.39
CA ALA A 37 -5.26 -9.19 0.12
C ALA A 37 -3.79 -8.78 -0.10
N ASN A 38 -3.51 -8.15 -1.25
CA ASN A 38 -2.16 -7.89 -1.72
C ASN A 38 -1.66 -6.46 -1.45
N HIS A 39 -2.51 -5.55 -0.97
CA HIS A 39 -2.07 -4.19 -0.65
C HIS A 39 -1.04 -4.10 0.49
N PRO A 40 -0.97 -4.92 1.54
CA PRO A 40 -0.08 -4.63 2.67
C PRO A 40 1.41 -4.60 2.28
N VAL A 41 2.20 -3.70 2.87
CA VAL A 41 3.67 -3.62 2.58
C VAL A 41 4.42 -4.92 2.87
N THR A 42 3.95 -5.72 3.83
CA THR A 42 4.52 -7.03 4.13
C THR A 42 4.45 -8.01 2.96
N ARG A 43 3.49 -7.85 2.04
CA ARG A 43 3.41 -8.61 0.78
C ARG A 43 4.60 -8.36 -0.12
N LEU A 44 5.09 -7.11 -0.15
CA LEU A 44 6.29 -6.75 -0.90
C LEU A 44 7.55 -7.27 -0.22
N SER A 45 7.54 -7.51 1.10
CA SER A 45 8.70 -8.07 1.82
C SER A 45 8.84 -9.58 1.67
N ASP A 46 7.75 -10.30 1.45
CA ASP A 46 7.73 -11.75 1.18
C ASP A 46 8.05 -12.01 -0.30
N GLU A 47 9.19 -12.62 -0.58
CA GLU A 47 9.64 -12.91 -1.94
C GLU A 47 8.74 -13.87 -2.71
N SER A 48 8.30 -14.94 -2.07
CA SER A 48 7.49 -15.97 -2.71
C SER A 48 6.10 -15.44 -3.05
N ARG A 49 5.48 -14.72 -2.11
CA ARG A 49 4.17 -14.08 -2.31
C ARG A 49 4.26 -12.95 -3.33
N TYR A 50 5.29 -12.09 -3.23
CA TYR A 50 5.50 -11.03 -4.21
C TYR A 50 5.70 -11.58 -5.61
N GLY A 51 6.55 -12.60 -5.78
CA GLY A 51 6.84 -13.19 -7.10
C GLY A 51 5.57 -13.70 -7.78
N ARG A 52 4.76 -14.49 -7.08
CA ARG A 52 3.48 -14.98 -7.63
C ARG A 52 2.52 -13.84 -7.97
N TRP A 53 2.35 -12.89 -7.05
CA TRP A 53 1.45 -11.77 -7.27
C TRP A 53 1.92 -10.90 -8.46
N ALA A 54 3.18 -10.49 -8.47
CA ALA A 54 3.72 -9.59 -9.49
C ALA A 54 3.69 -10.18 -10.91
N SER A 55 3.64 -11.50 -11.06
CA SER A 55 3.47 -12.15 -12.37
C SER A 55 2.05 -12.01 -12.94
N PHE A 56 1.03 -11.90 -12.10
CA PHE A 56 -0.38 -11.98 -12.52
C PHE A 56 -1.25 -10.82 -12.04
N ALA A 57 -0.69 -9.88 -11.27
CA ALA A 57 -1.43 -8.75 -10.74
C ALA A 57 -1.97 -7.86 -11.86
N SER A 58 -3.27 -7.58 -11.81
CA SER A 58 -3.93 -6.64 -12.71
C SER A 58 -3.40 -5.20 -12.51
N ARG A 59 -3.78 -4.29 -13.41
CA ARG A 59 -3.44 -2.88 -13.31
C ARG A 59 -4.04 -2.28 -12.03
N GLU A 60 -5.28 -2.62 -11.73
CA GLU A 60 -6.05 -2.14 -10.58
C GLU A 60 -5.42 -2.60 -9.27
N GLU A 61 -5.03 -3.88 -9.17
CA GLU A 61 -4.31 -4.42 -8.01
C GLU A 61 -3.00 -3.65 -7.76
N ARG A 62 -2.25 -3.36 -8.83
CA ARG A 62 -1.00 -2.60 -8.74
C ARG A 62 -1.23 -1.15 -8.33
N ILE A 63 -2.27 -0.52 -8.85
CA ILE A 63 -2.66 0.86 -8.47
C ILE A 63 -3.02 0.91 -6.99
N VAL A 64 -3.86 -0.01 -6.50
CA VAL A 64 -4.24 -0.07 -5.08
C VAL A 64 -3.02 -0.32 -4.19
N ALA A 65 -2.18 -1.29 -4.56
CA ALA A 65 -0.95 -1.58 -3.84
C ALA A 65 -0.02 -0.35 -3.82
N TYR A 66 0.14 0.38 -4.93
CA TYR A 66 0.94 1.60 -4.99
C TYR A 66 0.36 2.72 -4.12
N ALA A 67 -0.96 2.94 -4.22
CA ALA A 67 -1.66 3.97 -3.47
C ALA A 67 -1.47 3.78 -1.96
N ASP A 68 -1.59 2.55 -1.45
CA ASP A 68 -1.34 2.25 -0.02
C ASP A 68 0.09 2.60 0.45
N LYS A 69 1.09 2.56 -0.45
CA LYS A 69 2.47 2.97 -0.10
C LYS A 69 2.64 4.47 0.02
N ARG A 70 1.66 5.25 -0.41
CA ARG A 70 1.69 6.72 -0.35
C ARG A 70 0.58 7.31 0.50
N ALA A 71 -0.56 6.64 0.60
CA ALA A 71 -1.73 7.11 1.30
C ALA A 71 -1.79 6.48 2.70
N SER A 72 -1.58 7.29 3.71
CA SER A 72 -1.92 6.95 5.10
C SER A 72 -3.14 7.78 5.53
N GLN A 73 -3.15 8.31 6.76
CA GLN A 73 -4.04 9.42 7.09
C GLN A 73 -3.71 10.67 6.26
N ARG A 74 -2.48 10.75 5.74
CA ARG A 74 -2.01 11.84 4.88
C ARG A 74 -1.25 11.26 3.70
N LEU A 75 -1.10 12.06 2.64
CA LEU A 75 -0.22 11.70 1.53
C LEU A 75 1.25 11.85 1.96
N GLU A 76 2.06 10.84 1.66
CA GLU A 76 3.49 10.78 1.99
C GLU A 76 4.30 10.39 0.73
N SER A 77 5.57 10.78 0.67
CA SER A 77 6.49 10.20 -0.31
C SER A 77 6.82 8.75 0.08
N LEU A 78 7.17 7.92 -0.91
CA LEU A 78 7.66 6.56 -0.63
C LEU A 78 8.86 6.56 0.32
N ASP A 79 9.80 7.50 0.14
CA ASP A 79 10.97 7.65 1.02
C ASP A 79 10.56 7.79 2.49
N ARG A 80 9.65 8.73 2.75
CA ARG A 80 9.19 8.99 4.10
C ARG A 80 8.39 7.81 4.67
N ARG A 81 7.53 7.21 3.85
CA ARG A 81 6.71 6.08 4.27
C ARG A 81 7.57 4.89 4.67
N PHE A 82 8.59 4.57 3.87
CA PHE A 82 9.50 3.47 4.14
C PHE A 82 10.41 3.74 5.33
N ALA A 83 10.89 4.98 5.54
CA ALA A 83 11.64 5.35 6.74
C ALA A 83 10.82 5.06 8.01
N ARG A 84 9.56 5.52 8.05
CA ARG A 84 8.64 5.27 9.17
C ARG A 84 8.29 3.79 9.34
N TRP A 85 8.17 3.03 8.25
CA TRP A 85 7.95 1.60 8.36
C TRP A 85 9.18 0.85 8.86
N ALA A 86 10.39 1.30 8.55
CA ALA A 86 11.62 0.67 9.02
C ALA A 86 11.73 0.73 10.55
N GLU A 87 11.21 1.79 11.17
CA GLU A 87 11.11 1.91 12.63
C GLU A 87 10.15 0.87 13.25
N ARG A 88 9.12 0.44 12.52
CA ARG A 88 8.02 -0.38 13.05
C ARG A 88 8.07 -1.86 12.62
N TYR A 89 8.65 -2.14 11.46
CA TYR A 89 8.60 -3.46 10.83
C TYR A 89 10.00 -3.89 10.36
N PRO A 90 10.66 -4.79 11.11
CA PRO A 90 11.92 -5.39 10.69
C PRO A 90 11.79 -6.04 9.30
N GLY A 91 12.75 -5.78 8.42
CA GLY A 91 12.79 -6.39 7.07
C GLY A 91 11.96 -5.70 6.00
N VAL A 92 11.35 -4.54 6.27
CA VAL A 92 10.67 -3.73 5.24
C VAL A 92 11.62 -3.18 4.17
N GLY A 93 12.94 -3.16 4.43
CA GLY A 93 13.95 -2.78 3.44
C GLY A 93 13.87 -3.61 2.16
N ARG A 94 13.54 -4.91 2.25
CA ARG A 94 13.35 -5.80 1.09
C ARG A 94 12.16 -5.39 0.21
N ALA A 95 11.15 -4.76 0.80
CA ALA A 95 10.00 -4.23 0.07
C ALA A 95 10.33 -2.97 -0.73
N ARG A 96 11.42 -2.26 -0.42
CA ARG A 96 11.67 -0.93 -1.00
C ARG A 96 11.88 -0.99 -2.51
N ALA A 97 12.82 -1.81 -2.97
CA ALA A 97 13.12 -1.96 -4.40
C ALA A 97 11.88 -2.44 -5.21
N ARG A 98 11.02 -3.25 -4.57
CA ARG A 98 9.76 -3.74 -5.16
C ARG A 98 8.70 -2.64 -5.22
N ALA A 99 8.60 -1.79 -4.20
CA ALA A 99 7.75 -0.61 -4.21
C ALA A 99 8.20 0.42 -5.26
N ASP A 100 9.50 0.62 -5.43
CA ASP A 100 10.02 1.52 -6.48
C ASP A 100 9.69 0.98 -7.89
N ARG A 101 9.76 -0.34 -8.08
CA ARG A 101 9.35 -0.99 -9.34
C ARG A 101 7.85 -0.81 -9.59
N LEU A 102 7.04 -1.00 -8.55
CA LEU A 102 5.59 -0.80 -8.61
C LEU A 102 5.24 0.66 -8.95
N GLU A 103 5.93 1.63 -8.34
CA GLU A 103 5.75 3.05 -8.65
C GLU A 103 6.07 3.35 -10.11
N ARG A 104 7.20 2.86 -10.63
CA ARG A 104 7.56 3.05 -12.05
C ARG A 104 6.52 2.47 -12.99
N ASP A 105 6.04 1.25 -12.73
CA ASP A 105 5.03 0.59 -13.57
C ASP A 105 3.69 1.35 -13.57
N VAL A 106 3.18 1.70 -12.39
CA VAL A 106 1.91 2.46 -12.28
C VAL A 106 2.03 3.84 -12.92
N CYS A 107 3.13 4.55 -12.68
CA CYS A 107 3.35 5.87 -13.30
C CYS A 107 3.47 5.77 -14.83
N SER A 108 4.23 4.78 -15.33
CA SER A 108 4.42 4.58 -16.77
C SER A 108 3.11 4.33 -17.50
N ALA A 109 2.19 3.57 -16.90
CA ALA A 109 0.88 3.34 -17.51
C ALA A 109 -0.03 4.56 -17.53
N ALA A 110 0.22 5.53 -16.65
CA ALA A 110 -0.42 6.84 -16.67
C ALA A 110 0.34 7.86 -17.54
N GLY A 111 1.39 7.45 -18.28
CA GLY A 111 2.18 8.33 -19.14
C GLY A 111 3.03 9.34 -18.37
N ILE A 112 3.35 9.08 -17.10
CA ILE A 112 4.14 9.98 -16.24
C ILE A 112 5.31 9.25 -15.59
N SER A 113 6.30 10.02 -15.17
CA SER A 113 7.40 9.55 -14.33
C SER A 113 7.05 9.70 -12.84
N PRO A 114 7.68 8.90 -11.95
CA PRO A 114 7.55 9.08 -10.50
C PRO A 114 7.88 10.50 -10.00
N HIS A 115 8.82 11.18 -10.67
CA HIS A 115 9.16 12.56 -10.35
C HIS A 115 8.04 13.55 -10.69
N GLN A 116 7.34 13.35 -11.82
CA GLN A 116 6.21 14.18 -12.22
C GLN A 116 5.04 14.08 -11.23
N VAL A 117 4.79 12.91 -10.63
CA VAL A 117 3.75 12.74 -9.59
C VAL A 117 3.93 13.74 -8.46
N ARG A 118 5.16 13.92 -7.95
CA ARG A 118 5.47 14.87 -6.86
C ARG A 118 5.21 16.32 -7.24
N ARG A 119 5.26 16.63 -8.55
CA ARG A 119 5.10 17.97 -9.11
C ARG A 119 3.65 18.30 -9.46
N LEU A 120 2.74 17.33 -9.46
CA LEU A 120 1.31 17.59 -9.67
C LEU A 120 0.83 18.58 -8.59
N PRO A 121 0.12 19.67 -8.95
CA PRO A 121 -0.24 20.73 -8.01
C PRO A 121 -0.96 20.21 -6.76
N TRP A 122 -1.91 19.29 -6.92
CA TRP A 122 -2.67 18.71 -5.82
C TRP A 122 -1.81 17.80 -4.92
N VAL A 123 -0.87 17.03 -5.50
CA VAL A 123 0.07 16.18 -4.74
C VAL A 123 1.01 17.06 -3.93
N ARG A 124 1.59 18.08 -4.56
CA ARG A 124 2.49 19.03 -3.88
C ARG A 124 1.78 19.73 -2.73
N ALA A 125 0.55 20.20 -2.94
CA ALA A 125 -0.27 20.82 -1.90
C ALA A 125 -0.58 19.84 -0.76
N ALA A 126 -0.96 18.60 -1.07
CA ALA A 126 -1.22 17.57 -0.05
C ALA A 126 0.03 17.22 0.78
N LEU A 127 1.19 17.08 0.12
CA LEU A 127 2.47 16.83 0.79
C LEU A 127 2.90 18.02 1.67
N ALA A 128 2.70 19.26 1.20
CA ALA A 128 3.00 20.47 1.97
C ALA A 128 2.12 20.58 3.22
N ARG A 129 0.81 20.37 3.09
CA ARG A 129 -0.14 20.31 4.23
C ARG A 129 0.28 19.25 5.25
N ALA A 130 0.66 18.07 4.76
CA ALA A 130 1.09 16.98 5.63
C ALA A 130 2.35 17.29 6.45
N ARG A 131 3.27 18.10 5.91
CA ARG A 131 4.47 18.60 6.63
C ARG A 131 4.12 19.71 7.63
N GLY A 132 3.28 20.68 7.23
CA GLY A 132 2.90 21.81 8.09
C GLY A 132 2.17 21.38 9.36
N GLU A 133 1.36 20.32 9.29
CA GLU A 133 0.65 19.76 10.45
C GLU A 133 1.53 18.86 11.37
N GLN A 134 2.78 18.59 11.02
CA GLN A 134 3.72 17.86 11.89
C GLN A 134 4.59 18.77 12.74
N GLY A 135 4.57 20.09 12.47
CA GLY A 135 5.26 21.11 13.25
C GLY A 135 4.34 21.87 14.23
N ARG A 136 3.07 21.47 14.35
CA ARG A 136 2.18 21.97 15.41
C ARG A 136 2.19 20.95 16.57
N PRO A 137 2.51 21.39 17.80
CA PRO A 137 2.53 20.52 18.98
C PRO A 137 1.16 19.93 19.28
#